data_AF-A0A0V0XU35-F1
#
_entry.id   AF-A0A0V0XU35-F1
#
_cell.length_a   1.000
_cell.length_b   1.000
_cell.length_c   1.000
_cell.angle_alpha   90.00
_cell.angle_beta   90.00
_cell.angle_gamma   90.00
#
_symmetry.space_group_name_H-M   'P 1'
#
loop_
_entity.id
_entity.type
_entity.pdbx_description
1 polymer ?
#
loop_
_entity_poly.entity_id
_entity_poly.type
_entity_poly.pdbx_seq_one_letter_code
_entity_poly.pdbx_strand_id
1 'polypeptide(L)'
;MSGNQYKNTDCLERYDMKKLIEYLHSTSVKKIAVQFAEEFISDYESISSYLENAFHLRVVIIGETPYNDCCVNETFALKVGAECLAYFGDSCHSEDARTTIPIFVLPRQQPLIEFPVEAIMEWLSTSEESKYIILDSYFSHKKDHVQNVLQYKCAVLTFHKELSLPADSLVLWYEKMDFRFDHVAMKHPTVKFYIYDSNLLKIVQLNMATQKTLRKRLYGIEKAREAKYGFKQTIGILFGSLSLPNRLELADRMKQLCKQTNKRCYMFNVGQLTVAKLANFPNVQVFIYITCPYSTVLDCADFYRPVVTVFEFEIACNSDKFWNPISGMLCSFSESTSTTDGVSEMTNQMDKCTVSLISGRVESKLENFHDESTSAMSLLPQNMEITQIFASNDFLQSRSWKGLEEKIGETPVEAVIEGRSGLAAGYTTEPK
;
A
#
# COMPACT_ATOMS: atom_id res chain seq x y z
N MET A 1 -20.73 -28.21 26.00
CA MET A 1 -20.78 -27.21 27.09
C MET A 1 -19.46 -27.27 27.85
N SER A 2 -18.53 -26.41 27.49
CA SER A 2 -17.31 -26.10 28.26
C SER A 2 -16.94 -24.67 27.86
N GLY A 3 -17.76 -23.73 28.34
CA GLY A 3 -17.70 -22.33 27.98
C GLY A 3 -16.64 -21.60 28.79
N ASN A 4 -15.69 -21.02 28.06
CA ASN A 4 -14.74 -19.97 28.43
C ASN A 4 -15.03 -19.24 29.76
N GLN A 5 -14.18 -19.51 30.75
CA GLN A 5 -14.00 -18.75 31.99
C GLN A 5 -12.75 -17.84 31.95
N TYR A 6 -12.34 -17.36 30.77
CA TYR A 6 -11.43 -16.21 30.65
C TYR A 6 -12.28 -14.96 30.41
N LYS A 7 -12.97 -14.45 31.45
CA LYS A 7 -13.95 -13.36 31.30
C LYS A 7 -13.48 -12.06 31.96
N ASN A 8 -13.25 -11.07 31.10
CA ASN A 8 -13.18 -9.62 31.30
C ASN A 8 -11.92 -8.95 31.88
N THR A 9 -11.21 -9.49 32.87
CA THR A 9 -10.02 -8.80 33.42
C THR A 9 -8.75 -8.93 32.56
N ASP A 10 -8.71 -9.90 31.64
CA ASP A 10 -7.52 -10.30 30.89
C ASP A 10 -7.30 -9.48 29.59
N CYS A 11 -8.32 -8.75 29.10
CA CYS A 11 -8.20 -8.00 27.85
C CYS A 11 -7.41 -6.69 27.98
N LEU A 12 -7.52 -6.01 29.12
CA LEU A 12 -6.87 -4.71 29.36
C LEU A 12 -5.38 -4.85 29.64
N GLU A 13 -4.96 -5.95 30.28
CA GLU A 13 -3.54 -6.25 30.53
C GLU A 13 -2.76 -6.53 29.24
N ARG A 14 -3.46 -6.85 28.14
CA ARG A 14 -2.86 -7.09 26.83
C ARG A 14 -2.49 -5.81 26.10
N TYR A 15 -2.82 -4.61 26.58
CA TYR A 15 -2.53 -3.36 25.88
C TYR A 15 -1.85 -2.37 26.81
N ASP A 16 -0.95 -1.53 26.28
CA ASP A 16 -0.35 -0.45 27.08
C ASP A 16 -1.31 0.74 27.23
N MET A 17 -2.24 0.62 28.18
CA MET A 17 -3.29 1.61 28.41
C MET A 17 -2.88 2.79 29.28
N LYS A 18 -1.66 2.80 29.84
CA LYS A 18 -1.25 3.75 30.90
C LYS A 18 -1.43 5.21 30.48
N LYS A 19 -0.86 5.58 29.31
CA LYS A 19 -0.93 6.95 28.78
C LYS A 19 -2.35 7.39 28.44
N LEU A 20 -3.17 6.49 27.92
CA LEU A 20 -4.57 6.79 27.61
C LEU A 20 -5.37 7.04 28.90
N ILE A 21 -5.20 6.18 29.90
CA ILE A 21 -5.89 6.32 31.20
C ILE A 21 -5.49 7.62 31.91
N GLU A 22 -4.19 7.94 31.96
CA GLU A 22 -3.70 9.21 32.53
C GLU A 22 -4.30 10.43 31.80
N TYR A 23 -4.40 10.37 30.48
CA TYR A 23 -5.02 11.42 29.69
C TYR A 23 -6.53 11.56 29.98
N LEU A 24 -7.26 10.44 30.05
CA LEU A 24 -8.70 10.44 30.33
C LEU A 24 -9.02 10.91 31.76
N HIS A 25 -8.11 10.72 32.72
CA HIS A 25 -8.28 11.28 34.07
C HIS A 25 -7.94 12.77 34.17
N SER A 26 -6.96 13.24 33.38
CA SER A 26 -6.53 14.64 33.41
C SER A 26 -7.40 15.58 32.59
N THR A 27 -8.22 15.05 31.68
CA THR A 27 -9.06 15.82 30.77
C THR A 27 -10.53 15.46 30.91
N SER A 28 -11.43 16.41 30.64
CA SER A 28 -12.88 16.22 30.71
C SER A 28 -13.46 15.75 29.35
N VAL A 29 -12.83 14.75 28.73
CA VAL A 29 -13.31 14.18 27.47
C VAL A 29 -14.65 13.49 27.71
N LYS A 30 -15.60 13.65 26.79
CA LYS A 30 -16.91 13.01 26.82
C LYS A 30 -17.10 12.01 25.69
N LYS A 31 -16.35 12.14 24.60
CA LYS A 31 -16.51 11.29 23.42
C LYS A 31 -15.18 10.82 22.84
N ILE A 32 -15.01 9.50 22.78
CA ILE A 32 -13.81 8.85 22.27
C ILE A 32 -14.15 8.01 21.04
N ALA A 33 -13.32 8.10 20.01
CA ALA A 33 -13.35 7.17 18.90
C ALA A 33 -12.39 6.01 19.18
N VAL A 34 -12.81 4.79 18.86
CA VAL A 34 -12.02 3.58 19.05
C VAL A 34 -11.91 2.86 17.71
N GLN A 35 -10.69 2.52 17.31
CA GLN A 35 -10.40 1.78 16.09
C GLN A 35 -9.57 0.55 16.44
N PHE A 36 -9.81 -0.56 15.76
CA PHE A 36 -9.10 -1.82 15.95
C PHE A 36 -8.41 -2.23 14.65
N ALA A 37 -7.18 -2.73 14.75
CA ALA A 37 -6.57 -3.54 13.71
C ALA A 37 -7.37 -4.85 13.55
N GLU A 38 -7.36 -5.45 12.35
CA GLU A 38 -8.17 -6.62 11.99
C GLU A 38 -8.02 -7.77 13.01
N GLU A 39 -6.79 -8.02 13.45
CA GLU A 39 -6.44 -9.07 14.41
C GLU A 39 -7.02 -8.83 15.82
N PHE A 40 -7.34 -7.58 16.16
CA PHE A 40 -7.79 -7.17 17.50
C PHE A 40 -9.27 -6.78 17.54
N ILE A 41 -10.00 -6.89 16.42
CA ILE A 41 -11.42 -6.58 16.35
C ILE A 41 -12.20 -7.37 17.41
N SER A 42 -11.81 -8.60 17.74
CA SER A 42 -12.54 -9.42 18.72
C SER A 42 -12.61 -8.84 20.14
N ASP A 43 -11.69 -7.94 20.51
CA ASP A 43 -11.65 -7.31 21.84
C ASP A 43 -12.58 -6.08 21.96
N TYR A 44 -13.26 -5.68 20.88
CA TYR A 44 -14.00 -4.41 20.81
C TYR A 44 -15.08 -4.25 21.90
N GLU A 45 -15.83 -5.31 22.20
CA GLU A 45 -16.93 -5.29 23.15
C GLU A 45 -16.43 -5.04 24.58
N SER A 46 -15.34 -5.73 24.95
CA SER A 46 -14.75 -5.63 26.29
C SER A 46 -14.13 -4.25 26.53
N ILE A 47 -13.39 -3.75 25.55
CA ILE A 47 -12.73 -2.45 25.62
C ILE A 47 -13.75 -1.30 25.60
N SER A 48 -14.75 -1.37 24.73
CA SER A 48 -15.80 -0.34 24.67
C SER A 48 -16.58 -0.28 25.98
N SER A 49 -17.00 -1.44 26.51
CA SER A 49 -17.69 -1.53 27.79
C SER A 49 -16.86 -0.98 28.95
N TYR A 50 -15.54 -1.22 28.96
CA TYR A 50 -14.65 -0.68 29.98
C TYR A 50 -14.59 0.86 29.92
N LEU A 51 -14.37 1.44 28.73
CA LEU A 51 -14.27 2.88 28.56
C LEU A 51 -15.59 3.61 28.88
N GLU A 52 -16.73 3.02 28.52
CA GLU A 52 -18.05 3.57 28.86
C GLU A 52 -18.32 3.54 30.36
N ASN A 53 -18.01 2.43 31.05
CA ASN A 53 -18.34 2.26 32.46
C ASN A 53 -17.35 2.97 33.39
N ALA A 54 -16.04 2.91 33.10
CA ALA A 54 -15.01 3.45 34.00
C ALA A 54 -14.86 4.97 33.90
N PHE A 55 -15.07 5.53 32.71
CA PHE A 55 -14.86 6.96 32.44
C PHE A 55 -16.13 7.71 32.05
N HIS A 56 -17.29 7.03 32.01
CA HIS A 56 -18.58 7.61 31.59
C HIS A 56 -18.51 8.29 30.20
N LEU A 57 -17.71 7.70 29.30
CA LEU A 57 -17.49 8.19 27.95
C LEU A 57 -18.56 7.67 26.99
N ARG A 58 -18.86 8.46 25.96
CA ARG A 58 -19.52 7.96 24.76
C ARG A 58 -18.47 7.36 23.83
N VAL A 59 -18.50 6.05 23.64
CA VAL A 59 -17.59 5.35 22.73
C VAL A 59 -18.19 5.27 21.32
N VAL A 60 -17.37 5.51 20.30
CA VAL A 60 -17.72 5.30 18.89
C VAL A 60 -16.70 4.38 18.28
N ILE A 61 -17.16 3.26 17.73
CA ILE A 61 -16.30 2.29 17.06
C ILE A 61 -16.16 2.68 15.59
N ILE A 62 -14.92 2.78 15.13
CA ILE A 62 -14.58 2.96 13.71
C ILE A 62 -14.39 1.56 13.12
N GLY A 63 -15.33 1.15 12.27
CA GLY A 63 -15.29 -0.15 11.59
C GLY A 63 -14.57 -0.14 10.23
N GLU A 64 -14.00 1.00 9.82
CA GLU A 64 -13.33 1.15 8.53
C GLU A 64 -11.84 1.46 8.70
N THR A 65 -11.03 0.64 8.05
CA THR A 65 -9.61 0.88 7.86
C THR A 65 -9.41 1.76 6.61
N PRO A 66 -8.75 2.93 6.72
CA PRO A 66 -8.74 3.89 5.63
C PRO A 66 -7.92 3.41 4.42
N TYR A 67 -6.77 2.76 4.68
CA TYR A 67 -5.82 2.35 3.64
C TYR A 67 -5.19 0.98 3.92
N ASN A 68 -4.49 0.86 5.04
CA ASN A 68 -3.88 -0.37 5.56
C ASN A 68 -4.24 -0.50 7.04
N ASP A 69 -4.15 -1.72 7.56
CA ASP A 69 -4.47 -2.02 8.96
C ASP A 69 -3.73 -1.10 9.92
N CYS A 70 -2.45 -0.81 9.63
CA CYS A 70 -1.60 0.10 10.41
C CYS A 70 -1.93 1.61 10.31
N CYS A 71 -3.02 2.00 9.64
CA CYS A 71 -3.41 3.39 9.43
C CYS A 71 -4.56 3.82 10.35
N VAL A 72 -4.34 4.91 11.07
CA VAL A 72 -5.34 5.50 11.97
C VAL A 72 -6.32 6.38 11.19
N ASN A 73 -7.62 6.31 11.51
CA ASN A 73 -8.68 7.02 10.81
C ASN A 73 -9.13 8.31 11.53
N GLU A 74 -8.24 9.29 11.59
CA GLU A 74 -8.52 10.58 12.24
C GLU A 74 -9.70 11.32 11.60
N THR A 75 -9.81 11.28 10.27
CA THR A 75 -10.87 12.00 9.54
C THR A 75 -12.26 11.52 9.96
N PHE A 76 -12.43 10.22 10.17
CA PHE A 76 -13.72 9.68 10.64
C PHE A 76 -13.97 10.04 12.10
N ALA A 77 -12.96 9.97 12.97
CA ALA A 77 -13.07 10.39 14.36
C ALA A 77 -13.54 11.86 14.47
N LEU A 78 -12.97 12.75 13.67
CA LEU A 78 -13.37 14.16 13.58
C LEU A 78 -14.80 14.35 13.07
N LYS A 79 -15.20 13.61 12.01
CA LYS A 79 -16.58 13.68 11.46
C LYS A 79 -17.63 13.27 12.48
N VAL A 80 -17.30 12.30 13.33
CA VAL A 80 -18.22 11.87 14.40
C VAL A 80 -18.09 12.79 15.63
N GLY A 81 -17.18 13.76 15.64
CA GLY A 81 -16.99 14.70 16.75
C GLY A 81 -16.40 14.05 17.98
N ALA A 82 -15.54 13.04 17.81
CA ALA A 82 -14.73 12.52 18.91
C ALA A 82 -13.60 13.50 19.26
N GLU A 83 -13.27 13.58 20.54
CA GLU A 83 -12.26 14.51 21.07
C GLU A 83 -10.87 13.86 21.14
N CYS A 84 -10.81 12.52 21.14
CA CYS A 84 -9.61 11.73 21.00
C CYS A 84 -9.90 10.41 20.28
N LEU A 85 -8.84 9.76 19.81
CA LEU A 85 -8.90 8.48 19.11
C LEU A 85 -7.94 7.47 19.76
N ALA A 86 -8.48 6.33 20.18
CA ALA A 86 -7.71 5.18 20.64
C ALA A 86 -7.65 4.13 19.53
N TYR A 87 -6.46 3.85 19.03
CA TYR A 87 -6.21 2.84 18.01
C TYR A 87 -5.51 1.64 18.64
N PHE A 88 -6.18 0.49 18.62
CA PHE A 88 -5.69 -0.78 19.16
C PHE A 88 -5.02 -1.58 18.06
N GLY A 89 -3.69 -1.60 18.10
CA GLY A 89 -2.83 -2.27 17.15
C GLY A 89 -1.53 -1.51 16.87
N ASP A 90 -0.78 -2.02 15.91
CA ASP A 90 0.47 -1.40 15.49
C ASP A 90 0.21 -0.31 14.46
N SER A 91 0.76 0.88 14.70
CA SER A 91 0.71 1.98 13.74
C SER A 91 2.00 2.04 12.94
N CYS A 92 1.90 2.38 11.67
CA CYS A 92 3.07 2.63 10.84
C CYS A 92 3.76 3.98 11.16
N HIS A 93 3.19 4.78 12.06
CA HIS A 93 3.68 6.11 12.46
C HIS A 93 4.06 7.00 11.27
N SER A 94 3.44 6.80 10.10
CA SER A 94 3.60 7.72 8.99
C SER A 94 3.20 9.10 9.49
N GLU A 95 4.10 10.07 9.39
CA GLU A 95 3.89 11.44 9.87
C GLU A 95 2.54 11.97 9.35
N ASP A 96 1.52 11.90 10.20
CA ASP A 96 0.22 12.48 9.88
C ASP A 96 0.42 13.99 9.94
N ALA A 97 0.20 14.64 8.81
CA ALA A 97 0.25 16.08 8.71
C ALA A 97 -0.85 16.69 9.60
N ARG A 98 -0.45 17.07 10.82
CA ARG A 98 -1.26 17.78 11.84
C ARG A 98 -2.44 16.95 12.36
N THR A 99 -2.22 16.26 13.49
CA THR A 99 -3.31 15.71 14.27
C THR A 99 -4.05 16.86 14.97
N THR A 100 -5.35 16.97 14.69
CA THR A 100 -6.27 17.96 15.29
C THR A 100 -6.78 17.47 16.64
N ILE A 101 -6.85 16.14 16.82
CA ILE A 101 -7.22 15.47 18.08
C ILE A 101 -6.07 14.58 18.57
N PRO A 102 -5.95 14.33 19.88
CA PRO A 102 -4.99 13.38 20.42
C PRO A 102 -5.29 11.95 19.94
N ILE A 103 -4.25 11.28 19.43
CA ILE A 103 -4.30 9.89 18.95
C ILE A 103 -3.43 9.03 19.85
N PHE A 104 -4.01 7.97 20.40
CA PHE A 104 -3.33 6.98 21.24
C PHE A 104 -3.20 5.68 20.46
N VAL A 105 -1.96 5.30 20.13
CA VAL A 105 -1.64 3.99 19.54
C VAL A 105 -1.34 3.03 20.68
N LEU A 106 -2.11 1.94 20.74
CA LEU A 106 -2.12 0.97 21.83
C LEU A 106 -1.74 -0.40 21.25
N PRO A 107 -0.42 -0.66 21.09
CA PRO A 107 0.03 -1.95 20.62
C PRO A 107 -0.29 -3.03 21.66
N ARG A 108 -0.53 -4.25 21.17
CA ARG A 108 -0.80 -5.39 22.06
C ARG A 108 0.51 -5.84 22.73
N GLN A 109 0.55 -5.79 24.05
CA GLN A 109 1.44 -6.60 24.88
C GLN A 109 0.98 -8.06 24.79
N GLN A 110 1.31 -8.73 23.68
CA GLN A 110 1.07 -10.16 23.57
C GLN A 110 1.80 -10.91 24.70
N PRO A 111 1.29 -12.09 25.11
CA PRO A 111 1.97 -12.91 26.11
C PRO A 111 3.42 -13.20 25.70
N LEU A 112 4.25 -13.45 26.70
CA LEU A 112 5.65 -13.85 26.55
C LEU A 112 5.75 -15.13 25.70
N ILE A 113 5.76 -15.03 24.37
CA ILE A 113 6.37 -16.08 23.56
C ILE A 113 7.81 -16.15 24.07
N GLU A 114 8.20 -17.32 24.57
CA GLU A 114 9.58 -17.57 24.96
C GLU A 114 10.44 -17.32 23.74
N PHE A 115 11.37 -16.38 23.89
CA PHE A 115 12.30 -16.07 22.83
C PHE A 115 13.20 -17.29 22.64
N PRO A 116 13.34 -17.86 21.43
CA PRO A 116 14.02 -19.14 21.21
C PRO A 116 15.54 -18.96 21.25
N VAL A 117 16.08 -18.72 22.46
CA VAL A 117 17.48 -18.37 22.69
C VAL A 117 18.41 -19.46 22.15
N GLU A 118 18.08 -20.72 22.36
CA GLU A 118 18.94 -21.85 21.93
C GLU A 118 19.12 -21.89 20.40
N ALA A 119 18.03 -21.83 19.64
CA ALA A 119 18.07 -21.82 18.18
C ALA A 119 18.81 -20.59 17.63
N ILE A 120 18.63 -19.43 18.27
CA ILE A 120 19.32 -18.19 17.88
C ILE A 120 20.81 -18.31 18.17
N MET A 121 21.21 -18.86 19.31
CA MET A 121 22.62 -19.06 19.66
C MET A 121 23.31 -20.06 18.74
N GLU A 122 22.61 -21.12 18.33
CA GLU A 122 23.09 -22.05 17.30
C GLU A 122 23.31 -21.31 15.97
N TRP A 123 22.32 -20.54 15.50
CA TRP A 123 22.45 -19.74 14.27
C TRP A 123 23.54 -18.68 14.35
N LEU A 124 23.70 -17.99 15.48
CA LEU A 124 24.78 -17.03 15.71
C LEU A 124 26.17 -17.69 15.61
N SER A 125 26.28 -18.99 15.86
CA SER A 125 27.54 -19.73 15.79
C SER A 125 27.91 -20.22 14.38
N THR A 126 26.99 -20.15 13.40
CA THR A 126 27.19 -20.74 12.05
C THR A 126 28.09 -19.95 11.09
N SER A 127 28.38 -18.68 11.35
CA SER A 127 29.06 -17.78 10.40
C SER A 127 29.67 -16.58 11.13
N GLU A 128 30.80 -16.06 10.64
CA GLU A 128 31.48 -14.85 11.12
C GLU A 128 30.93 -13.55 10.47
N GLU A 129 30.00 -13.66 9.51
CA GLU A 129 29.34 -12.50 8.90
C GLU A 129 28.60 -11.65 9.95
N SER A 130 28.42 -10.35 9.68
CA SER A 130 27.69 -9.45 10.57
C SER A 130 26.22 -9.87 10.70
N LYS A 131 25.80 -10.20 11.92
CA LYS A 131 24.44 -10.68 12.24
C LYS A 131 23.62 -9.63 12.97
N TYR A 132 22.39 -9.48 12.51
CA TYR A 132 21.40 -8.58 13.10
C TYR A 132 20.12 -9.35 13.37
N ILE A 133 19.43 -8.97 14.44
CA ILE A 133 18.08 -9.43 14.73
C ILE A 133 17.17 -8.23 14.61
N ILE A 134 16.14 -8.34 13.77
CA ILE A 134 15.12 -7.32 13.65
C ILE A 134 13.87 -7.82 14.37
N LEU A 135 13.52 -7.10 15.42
CA LEU A 135 12.25 -7.23 16.09
C LEU A 135 11.23 -6.36 15.39
N ASP A 136 10.10 -6.96 15.08
CA ASP A 136 8.91 -6.26 14.68
C ASP A 136 8.49 -5.21 15.73
N SER A 137 7.74 -4.18 15.33
CA SER A 137 7.17 -3.17 16.22
C SER A 137 6.38 -3.80 17.38
N TYR A 138 5.70 -4.93 17.16
CA TYR A 138 5.02 -5.72 18.19
C TYR A 138 5.95 -6.08 19.36
N PHE A 139 7.21 -6.40 19.08
CA PHE A 139 8.20 -6.83 20.09
C PHE A 139 9.17 -5.72 20.50
N SER A 140 8.88 -4.46 20.14
CA SER A 140 9.73 -3.31 20.49
C SER A 140 10.02 -3.22 21.98
N HIS A 141 9.04 -3.53 22.82
CA HIS A 141 9.16 -3.57 24.29
C HIS A 141 10.15 -4.63 24.81
N LYS A 142 10.47 -5.67 24.01
CA LYS A 142 11.43 -6.74 24.38
C LYS A 142 12.85 -6.47 23.92
N LYS A 143 13.10 -5.39 23.16
CA LYS A 143 14.42 -5.10 22.58
C LYS A 143 15.54 -5.18 23.61
N ASP A 144 15.38 -4.50 24.75
CA ASP A 144 16.42 -4.45 25.79
C ASP A 144 16.62 -5.81 26.45
N HIS A 145 15.54 -6.56 26.68
CA HIS A 145 15.62 -7.92 27.21
C HIS A 145 16.40 -8.84 26.27
N VAL A 146 16.06 -8.84 24.98
CA VAL A 146 16.72 -9.67 23.95
C VAL A 146 18.18 -9.26 23.79
N GLN A 147 18.49 -7.97 23.77
CA GLN A 147 19.87 -7.47 23.71
C GLN A 147 20.68 -7.91 24.93
N ASN A 148 20.10 -7.93 26.13
CA ASN A 148 20.77 -8.40 27.34
C ASN A 148 21.05 -9.91 27.32
N VAL A 149 20.11 -10.70 26.79
CA VAL A 149 20.25 -12.17 26.66
C VAL A 149 21.34 -12.52 25.64
N LEU A 150 21.39 -11.81 24.51
CA LEU A 150 22.33 -12.07 23.42
C LEU A 150 23.68 -11.33 23.58
N GLN A 151 23.74 -10.38 24.50
CA GLN A 151 24.93 -9.60 24.85
C GLN A 151 25.56 -8.94 23.62
N TYR A 152 26.87 -9.12 23.41
CA TYR A 152 27.67 -8.50 22.35
C TYR A 152 27.71 -9.33 21.04
N LYS A 153 27.02 -10.47 20.98
CA LYS A 153 27.12 -11.40 19.84
C LYS A 153 26.37 -10.92 18.59
N CYS A 154 25.37 -10.05 18.76
CA CYS A 154 24.62 -9.46 17.66
C CYS A 154 23.96 -8.14 18.07
N ALA A 155 23.65 -7.32 17.07
CA ALA A 155 22.86 -6.11 17.27
C ALA A 155 21.37 -6.43 17.11
N VAL A 156 20.57 -6.03 18.12
CA VAL A 156 19.10 -6.16 18.10
C VAL A 156 18.50 -4.81 17.72
N LEU A 157 17.84 -4.78 16.57
CA LEU A 157 17.21 -3.60 16.01
C LEU A 157 15.69 -3.75 16.07
N THR A 158 14.98 -2.63 16.17
CA THR A 158 13.54 -2.57 16.00
C THR A 158 13.20 -2.01 14.63
N PHE A 159 12.17 -2.57 14.00
CA PHE A 159 11.70 -2.09 12.71
C PHE A 159 11.24 -0.63 12.80
N HIS A 160 11.69 0.18 11.84
CA HIS A 160 11.23 1.54 11.60
C HIS A 160 11.46 1.90 10.12
N LYS A 161 10.79 2.93 9.61
CA LYS A 161 10.81 3.36 8.20
C LYS A 161 12.22 3.56 7.63
N GLU A 162 13.08 4.16 8.42
CA GLU A 162 14.40 4.60 8.00
C GLU A 162 15.48 3.54 8.19
N LEU A 163 15.10 2.34 8.65
CA LEU A 163 16.02 1.26 8.94
C LEU A 163 16.92 0.97 7.72
N SER A 164 18.22 1.16 7.93
CA SER A 164 19.29 0.87 6.97
C SER A 164 20.09 -0.30 7.48
N LEU A 165 20.28 -1.30 6.65
CA LEU A 165 21.06 -2.49 6.97
C LEU A 165 22.35 -2.48 6.16
N PRO A 166 23.49 -2.90 6.73
CA PRO A 166 24.72 -3.07 5.97
C PRO A 166 24.56 -4.13 4.89
N ALA A 167 25.23 -3.92 3.75
CA ALA A 167 25.28 -4.90 2.68
C ALA A 167 25.88 -6.23 3.16
N ASP A 168 25.44 -7.34 2.56
CA ASP A 168 25.90 -8.71 2.83
C ASP A 168 25.75 -9.16 4.28
N SER A 169 24.87 -8.52 5.04
CA SER A 169 24.57 -8.91 6.42
C SER A 169 23.56 -10.06 6.50
N LEU A 170 23.58 -10.76 7.64
CA LEU A 170 22.65 -11.82 7.98
C LEU A 170 21.60 -11.27 8.94
N VAL A 171 20.33 -11.36 8.57
CA VAL A 171 19.23 -10.79 9.34
C VAL A 171 18.24 -11.87 9.75
N LEU A 172 18.01 -12.01 11.05
CA LEU A 172 16.88 -12.77 11.59
C LEU A 172 15.68 -11.83 11.78
N TRP A 173 14.62 -12.05 11.01
CA TRP A 173 13.32 -11.45 11.24
C TRP A 173 12.53 -12.31 12.22
N TYR A 174 12.17 -11.75 13.37
CA TYR A 174 11.47 -12.51 14.40
C TYR A 174 9.95 -12.53 14.13
N GLU A 175 9.35 -13.74 14.19
CA GLU A 175 7.93 -14.07 14.04
C GLU A 175 7.44 -14.36 12.61
N LYS A 176 6.72 -13.44 11.95
CA LYS A 176 5.98 -13.73 10.72
C LYS A 176 6.40 -12.78 9.59
N MET A 177 6.39 -13.30 8.36
CA MET A 177 6.54 -12.47 7.16
C MET A 177 5.29 -11.64 6.96
N ASP A 178 5.45 -10.33 6.94
CA ASP A 178 4.40 -9.35 6.69
C ASP A 178 4.84 -8.31 5.65
N PHE A 179 4.01 -7.28 5.44
CA PHE A 179 4.33 -6.21 4.50
C PHE A 179 5.56 -5.38 4.91
N ARG A 180 5.92 -5.36 6.21
CA ARG A 180 7.13 -4.66 6.72
C ARG A 180 8.37 -5.46 6.37
N PHE A 181 8.34 -6.77 6.55
CA PHE A 181 9.38 -7.67 6.07
C PHE A 181 9.63 -7.47 4.57
N ASP A 182 8.58 -7.51 3.75
CA ASP A 182 8.71 -7.33 2.30
C ASP A 182 9.32 -5.97 1.94
N HIS A 183 8.95 -4.91 2.66
CA HIS A 183 9.55 -3.58 2.50
C HIS A 183 11.07 -3.59 2.77
N VAL A 184 11.52 -4.17 3.90
CA VAL A 184 12.96 -4.26 4.25
C VAL A 184 13.70 -5.13 3.25
N ALA A 185 13.13 -6.28 2.88
CA ALA A 185 13.74 -7.21 1.95
C ALA A 185 13.90 -6.63 0.54
N MET A 186 12.95 -5.80 0.08
CA MET A 186 13.05 -5.10 -1.22
C MET A 186 13.99 -3.88 -1.19
N LYS A 187 14.14 -3.24 -0.01
CA LYS A 187 15.09 -2.14 0.21
C LYS A 187 16.54 -2.63 0.26
N HIS A 188 16.77 -3.82 0.84
CA HIS A 188 18.10 -4.39 1.07
C HIS A 188 18.25 -5.77 0.40
N PRO A 189 18.36 -5.83 -0.94
CA PRO A 189 18.40 -7.09 -1.68
C PRO A 189 19.65 -7.95 -1.44
N THR A 190 20.76 -7.36 -0.97
CA THR A 190 22.01 -8.07 -0.66
C THR A 190 21.98 -8.77 0.70
N VAL A 191 21.00 -8.45 1.54
CA VAL A 191 20.85 -9.02 2.89
C VAL A 191 20.20 -10.38 2.83
N LYS A 192 20.75 -11.36 3.55
CA LYS A 192 20.18 -12.70 3.66
C LYS A 192 19.24 -12.75 4.86
N PHE A 193 17.96 -12.98 4.61
CA PHE A 193 16.93 -13.04 5.65
C PHE A 193 16.68 -14.47 6.15
N TYR A 194 16.43 -14.57 7.44
CA TYR A 194 16.09 -15.79 8.16
C TYR A 194 14.84 -15.53 9.00
N ILE A 195 14.05 -16.58 9.23
CA ILE A 195 12.89 -16.54 10.11
C ILE A 195 12.95 -17.71 11.08
N TYR A 196 12.41 -17.52 12.27
CA TYR A 196 12.21 -18.62 13.21
C TYR A 196 10.89 -19.33 12.91
N ASP A 197 10.95 -20.59 12.48
CA ASP A 197 9.76 -21.41 12.31
C ASP A 197 9.40 -22.07 13.65
N SER A 198 8.29 -21.63 14.24
CA SER A 198 7.79 -22.15 15.52
C SER A 198 7.40 -23.62 15.47
N ASN A 199 7.07 -24.17 14.30
CA ASN A 199 6.71 -25.59 14.16
C ASN A 199 7.94 -26.49 14.12
N LEU A 200 9.02 -26.01 13.50
CA LEU A 200 10.27 -26.76 13.35
C LEU A 200 11.27 -26.46 14.48
N LEU A 201 10.98 -25.45 15.32
CA LEU A 201 11.86 -24.92 16.35
C LEU A 201 13.26 -24.56 15.82
N LYS A 202 13.34 -24.15 14.55
CA LYS A 202 14.59 -23.89 13.84
C LYS A 202 14.54 -22.59 13.07
N ILE A 203 15.71 -22.01 12.87
CA ILE A 203 15.89 -20.83 12.03
C ILE A 203 16.07 -21.32 10.58
N VAL A 204 15.17 -20.86 9.72
CA VAL A 204 15.14 -21.23 8.31
C VAL A 204 15.54 -20.02 7.48
N GLN A 205 16.43 -20.23 6.51
CA GLN A 205 16.74 -19.20 5.53
C GLN A 205 15.53 -19.00 4.62
N LEU A 206 15.09 -17.76 4.48
CA LEU A 206 14.04 -17.43 3.54
C LEU A 206 14.66 -17.45 2.14
N ASN A 207 14.44 -18.56 1.42
CA ASN A 207 14.68 -18.64 -0.01
C ASN A 207 13.79 -17.59 -0.67
N MET A 208 14.42 -16.48 -1.01
CA MET A 208 13.79 -15.21 -1.30
C MET A 208 12.61 -15.35 -2.29
N ALA A 209 11.39 -15.44 -1.73
CA ALA A 209 10.12 -15.28 -2.44
C ALA A 209 10.04 -13.90 -3.15
N THR A 210 10.99 -13.02 -2.84
CA THR A 210 11.29 -11.77 -3.52
C THR A 210 11.61 -11.95 -5.00
N GLN A 211 12.07 -13.11 -5.51
CA GLN A 211 12.23 -13.24 -6.97
C GLN A 211 10.89 -13.15 -7.71
N LYS A 212 9.81 -13.70 -7.16
CA LYS A 212 8.48 -13.64 -7.81
C LYS A 212 7.93 -12.22 -7.73
N THR A 213 7.99 -11.59 -6.56
CA THR A 213 7.52 -10.22 -6.35
C THR A 213 8.35 -9.22 -7.16
N LEU A 214 9.67 -9.34 -7.16
CA LEU A 214 10.59 -8.54 -7.97
C LEU A 214 10.32 -8.70 -9.47
N ARG A 215 10.16 -9.92 -9.97
CA ARG A 215 9.79 -10.17 -11.39
C ARG A 215 8.47 -9.50 -11.75
N LYS A 216 7.46 -9.57 -10.88
CA LYS A 216 6.17 -8.86 -11.08
C LYS A 216 6.36 -7.34 -11.15
N ARG A 217 7.23 -6.78 -10.29
CA ARG A 217 7.54 -5.33 -10.30
C ARG A 217 8.29 -4.90 -11.54
N LEU A 218 9.33 -5.64 -11.93
CA LEU A 218 10.05 -5.40 -13.18
C LEU A 218 9.12 -5.48 -14.39
N TYR A 219 8.20 -6.45 -14.42
CA TYR A 219 7.14 -6.50 -15.44
C TYR A 219 6.27 -5.24 -15.44
N GLY A 220 5.87 -4.74 -14.26
CA GLY A 220 5.12 -3.49 -14.12
C GLY A 220 5.87 -2.28 -14.69
N ILE A 221 7.17 -2.17 -14.43
CA ILE A 221 8.05 -1.14 -14.97
C ILE A 221 8.12 -1.22 -16.50
N GLU A 222 8.38 -2.41 -17.05
CA GLU A 222 8.45 -2.58 -18.51
C GLU A 222 7.11 -2.26 -19.18
N LYS A 223 5.99 -2.66 -18.57
CA LYS A 223 4.65 -2.35 -19.09
C LYS A 223 4.34 -0.85 -19.05
N ALA A 224 4.84 -0.14 -18.03
CA ALA A 224 4.80 1.32 -17.99
C ALA A 224 5.74 1.97 -19.02
N ARG A 225 6.83 1.29 -19.42
CA ARG A 225 7.81 1.76 -20.41
C ARG A 225 7.34 1.59 -21.86
N GLU A 226 6.68 0.48 -22.20
CA GLU A 226 6.07 0.24 -23.54
C GLU A 226 5.15 1.38 -24.01
N ALA A 227 4.77 2.25 -23.07
CA ALA A 227 4.01 3.44 -23.32
C ALA A 227 4.79 4.56 -24.03
N LYS A 228 6.11 4.48 -24.20
CA LYS A 228 6.94 5.63 -24.58
C LYS A 228 6.79 6.01 -26.06
N TYR A 229 6.54 5.04 -26.96
CA TYR A 229 6.49 5.33 -28.41
C TYR A 229 5.44 4.55 -29.21
N GLY A 230 4.53 3.81 -28.56
CA GLY A 230 3.44 3.11 -29.24
C GLY A 230 2.10 3.27 -28.52
N PHE A 231 1.10 3.81 -29.24
CA PHE A 231 -0.30 3.98 -28.80
C PHE A 231 -0.50 4.89 -27.58
N LYS A 232 -1.41 5.87 -27.66
CA LYS A 232 -1.63 6.87 -26.59
C LYS A 232 -2.16 6.20 -25.32
N GLN A 233 -1.25 5.79 -24.43
CA GLN A 233 -1.57 5.04 -23.23
C GLN A 233 -2.32 5.90 -22.20
N THR A 234 -3.25 5.26 -21.48
CA THR A 234 -3.99 5.90 -20.40
C THR A 234 -3.49 5.38 -19.06
N ILE A 235 -2.99 6.30 -18.25
CA ILE A 235 -2.41 6.06 -16.93
C ILE A 235 -3.37 6.57 -15.86
N GLY A 236 -3.57 5.80 -14.79
CA GLY A 236 -4.36 6.21 -13.65
C GLY A 236 -3.50 6.51 -12.43
N ILE A 237 -3.53 7.74 -11.94
CA ILE A 237 -2.86 8.15 -10.71
C ILE A 237 -3.82 7.92 -9.54
N LEU A 238 -3.53 6.93 -8.70
CA LEU A 238 -4.31 6.51 -7.55
C LEU A 238 -3.71 7.13 -6.27
N PHE A 239 -4.55 7.76 -5.45
CA PHE A 239 -4.17 8.20 -4.11
C PHE A 239 -4.58 7.16 -3.08
N GLY A 240 -3.61 6.44 -2.52
CA GLY A 240 -3.79 5.43 -1.49
C GLY A 240 -3.61 5.90 -0.07
N SER A 241 -3.29 7.16 0.16
CA SER A 241 -3.32 7.76 1.49
C SER A 241 -3.49 9.27 1.38
N LEU A 242 -4.54 9.81 2.02
CA LEU A 242 -4.73 11.26 2.18
C LEU A 242 -3.80 11.85 3.25
N SER A 243 -3.12 11.03 4.05
CA SER A 243 -2.21 11.51 5.08
C SER A 243 -0.79 11.73 4.58
N LEU A 244 -0.45 11.20 3.39
CA LEU A 244 0.92 11.30 2.87
C LEU A 244 1.31 12.78 2.61
N PRO A 245 2.44 13.25 3.17
CA PRO A 245 2.96 14.59 2.88
C PRO A 245 3.37 14.70 1.40
N ASN A 246 3.26 15.90 0.83
CA ASN A 246 3.67 16.21 -0.54
C ASN A 246 3.02 15.34 -1.64
N ARG A 247 1.92 14.63 -1.36
CA ARG A 247 1.23 13.78 -2.35
C ARG A 247 0.78 14.55 -3.60
N LEU A 248 0.42 15.83 -3.45
CA LEU A 248 0.01 16.68 -4.57
C LEU A 248 1.21 17.03 -5.45
N GLU A 249 2.36 17.36 -4.84
CA GLU A 249 3.60 17.60 -5.55
C GLU A 249 4.05 16.35 -6.33
N LEU A 250 3.97 15.18 -5.70
CA LEU A 250 4.23 13.90 -6.37
C LEU A 250 3.27 13.66 -7.53
N ALA A 251 1.97 13.93 -7.35
CA ALA A 251 1.00 13.79 -8.42
C ALA A 251 1.26 14.76 -9.59
N ASP A 252 1.65 16.00 -9.31
CA ASP A 252 1.98 16.98 -10.33
C ASP A 252 3.27 16.62 -11.08
N ARG A 253 4.28 16.09 -10.37
CA ARG A 253 5.47 15.49 -10.98
C ARG A 253 5.13 14.32 -11.89
N MET A 254 4.23 13.42 -11.48
CA MET A 254 3.77 12.31 -12.32
C MET A 254 2.98 12.80 -13.55
N LYS A 255 2.17 13.85 -13.42
CA LYS A 255 1.49 14.48 -14.57
C LYS A 255 2.49 15.07 -15.56
N GLN A 256 3.53 15.76 -15.08
CA GLN A 256 4.58 16.32 -15.94
C GLN A 256 5.29 15.20 -16.72
N LEU A 257 5.65 14.11 -16.04
CA LEU A 257 6.29 12.96 -16.67
C LEU A 257 5.37 12.26 -17.70
N CYS A 258 4.06 12.16 -17.41
CA CYS A 258 3.08 11.69 -18.37
C CYS A 258 2.99 12.61 -19.60
N LYS A 259 3.00 13.94 -19.41
CA LYS A 259 2.99 14.91 -20.52
C LYS A 259 4.23 14.78 -21.41
N GLN A 260 5.42 14.68 -20.81
CA GLN A 260 6.69 14.51 -21.53
C GLN A 260 6.74 13.22 -22.35
N THR A 261 6.09 12.16 -21.88
CA THR A 261 6.04 10.85 -22.55
C THR A 261 4.75 10.63 -23.35
N ASN A 262 4.01 11.71 -23.64
CA ASN A 262 2.76 11.73 -24.42
C ASN A 262 1.66 10.74 -23.93
N LYS A 263 1.56 10.55 -22.61
CA LYS A 263 0.55 9.68 -21.96
C LYS A 263 -0.61 10.51 -21.41
N ARG A 264 -1.83 10.00 -21.54
CA ARG A 264 -3.00 10.59 -20.86
C ARG A 264 -2.99 10.13 -19.41
N CYS A 265 -3.18 11.05 -18.46
CA CYS A 265 -3.26 10.73 -17.05
C CYS A 265 -4.61 11.17 -16.47
N TYR A 266 -5.20 10.33 -15.62
CA TYR A 266 -6.39 10.64 -14.83
C TYR A 266 -6.11 10.41 -13.36
N MET A 267 -6.64 11.26 -12.49
CA MET A 267 -6.47 11.13 -11.05
C MET A 267 -7.69 10.46 -10.43
N PHE A 268 -7.44 9.52 -9.53
CA PHE A 268 -8.47 8.81 -8.78
C PHE A 268 -8.16 8.89 -7.29
N ASN A 269 -9.14 9.33 -6.52
CA ASN A 269 -9.08 9.19 -5.07
C ASN A 269 -9.77 7.89 -4.69
N VAL A 270 -8.98 6.89 -4.31
CA VAL A 270 -9.47 5.54 -4.00
C VAL A 270 -8.84 5.20 -2.65
N GLY A 271 -9.64 4.97 -1.60
CA GLY A 271 -9.12 4.58 -0.27
C GLY A 271 -8.41 3.22 -0.31
N GLN A 272 -8.84 2.24 0.49
CA GLN A 272 -8.31 0.89 0.34
C GLN A 272 -8.54 0.34 -1.09
N LEU A 273 -7.47 -0.12 -1.74
CA LEU A 273 -7.54 -0.67 -3.10
C LEU A 273 -8.18 -2.04 -3.10
N THR A 274 -9.10 -2.26 -4.06
CA THR A 274 -9.69 -3.58 -4.31
C THR A 274 -9.75 -3.84 -5.81
N VAL A 275 -9.74 -5.11 -6.19
CA VAL A 275 -9.83 -5.53 -7.61
C VAL A 275 -11.09 -4.96 -8.27
N ALA A 276 -12.22 -4.99 -7.56
CA ALA A 276 -13.49 -4.45 -8.04
C ALA A 276 -13.42 -2.94 -8.35
N LYS A 277 -12.74 -2.15 -7.50
CA LYS A 277 -12.59 -0.69 -7.70
C LYS A 277 -11.80 -0.39 -8.98
N LEU A 278 -10.71 -1.12 -9.23
CA LEU A 278 -9.87 -0.90 -10.41
C LEU A 278 -10.44 -1.51 -11.69
N ALA A 279 -11.21 -2.61 -11.58
CA ALA A 279 -11.88 -3.26 -12.71
C ALA A 279 -12.88 -2.34 -13.43
N ASN A 280 -13.43 -1.34 -12.73
CA ASN A 280 -14.31 -0.32 -13.31
C ASN A 280 -13.63 0.58 -14.36
N PHE A 281 -12.29 0.59 -14.43
CA PHE A 281 -11.52 1.43 -15.32
C PHE A 281 -10.67 0.60 -16.31
N PRO A 282 -11.29 -0.21 -17.19
CA PRO A 282 -10.55 -1.11 -18.10
C PRO A 282 -9.73 -0.35 -19.16
N ASN A 283 -10.05 0.92 -19.39
CA ASN A 283 -9.33 1.83 -20.30
C ASN A 283 -7.94 2.19 -19.76
N VAL A 284 -7.76 2.14 -18.44
CA VAL A 284 -6.47 2.40 -17.82
C VAL A 284 -5.59 1.17 -18.01
N GLN A 285 -4.39 1.38 -18.53
CA GLN A 285 -3.45 0.29 -18.81
C GLN A 285 -2.48 0.04 -17.66
N VAL A 286 -2.11 1.10 -16.95
CA VAL A 286 -1.21 1.07 -15.78
C VAL A 286 -1.71 2.07 -14.75
N PHE A 287 -1.69 1.66 -13.48
CA PHE A 287 -2.01 2.55 -12.35
C PHE A 287 -0.75 2.93 -11.59
N ILE A 288 -0.55 4.21 -11.34
CA ILE A 288 0.48 4.73 -10.43
C ILE A 288 -0.16 4.87 -9.05
N TYR A 289 0.40 4.22 -8.04
CA TYR A 289 -0.11 4.25 -6.67
C TYR A 289 0.75 5.14 -5.78
N ILE A 290 0.20 6.29 -5.41
CA ILE A 290 0.79 7.24 -4.46
C ILE A 290 0.29 6.88 -3.06
N THR A 291 1.14 6.25 -2.27
CA THR A 291 0.79 5.70 -0.95
C THR A 291 1.98 5.71 0.01
N CYS A 292 1.79 5.32 1.26
CA CYS A 292 2.88 5.17 2.22
C CYS A 292 3.82 4.00 1.81
N PRO A 293 5.10 4.03 2.19
CA PRO A 293 6.06 2.99 1.76
C PRO A 293 5.64 1.57 2.14
N TYR A 294 4.77 1.41 3.12
CA TYR A 294 4.29 0.13 3.63
C TYR A 294 3.11 -0.45 2.84
N SER A 295 2.40 0.37 2.05
CA SER A 295 1.35 -0.10 1.14
C SER A 295 1.85 -0.26 -0.30
N THR A 296 3.16 -0.07 -0.55
CA THR A 296 3.71 -0.13 -1.90
C THR A 296 3.76 -1.56 -2.45
N VAL A 297 4.06 -2.54 -1.58
CA VAL A 297 4.18 -3.96 -1.93
C VAL A 297 2.82 -4.66 -1.89
N LEU A 298 1.90 -4.27 -2.77
CA LEU A 298 0.66 -5.00 -3.00
C LEU A 298 0.94 -6.31 -3.75
N ASP A 299 0.26 -7.39 -3.39
CA ASP A 299 0.22 -8.57 -4.26
C ASP A 299 -0.59 -8.22 -5.51
N CYS A 300 0.13 -7.92 -6.58
CA CYS A 300 -0.45 -7.50 -7.85
C CYS A 300 -1.09 -8.68 -8.63
N ALA A 301 -1.14 -9.90 -8.07
CA ALA A 301 -1.63 -11.09 -8.76
C ALA A 301 -3.09 -10.97 -9.24
N ASP A 302 -3.95 -10.39 -8.40
CA ASP A 302 -5.39 -10.37 -8.65
C ASP A 302 -5.84 -9.14 -9.45
N PHE A 303 -4.95 -8.17 -9.66
CA PHE A 303 -5.28 -6.96 -10.40
C PHE A 303 -5.11 -7.18 -11.91
N TYR A 304 -6.18 -6.93 -12.66
CA TYR A 304 -6.19 -7.02 -14.13
C TYR A 304 -5.18 -6.10 -14.81
N ARG A 305 -4.80 -5.01 -14.14
CA ARG A 305 -3.84 -4.00 -14.62
C ARG A 305 -2.73 -3.83 -13.58
N PRO A 306 -1.47 -3.67 -14.01
CA PRO A 306 -0.36 -3.47 -13.09
C PRO A 306 -0.55 -2.18 -12.29
N VAL A 307 -0.22 -2.28 -11.00
CA VAL A 307 -0.15 -1.15 -10.08
C VAL A 307 1.32 -0.92 -9.77
N VAL A 308 1.85 0.20 -10.24
CA VAL A 308 3.25 0.60 -10.06
C VAL A 308 3.36 1.72 -9.04
N THR A 309 4.46 1.78 -8.32
CA THR A 309 4.80 2.89 -7.43
C THR A 309 5.26 4.10 -8.24
N VAL A 310 5.35 5.26 -7.58
CA VAL A 310 5.94 6.48 -8.14
C VAL A 310 7.34 6.20 -8.69
N PHE A 311 8.20 5.53 -7.91
CA PHE A 311 9.58 5.19 -8.30
C PHE A 311 9.65 4.27 -9.51
N GLU A 312 8.83 3.23 -9.53
CA GLU A 312 8.76 2.29 -10.65
C GLU A 312 8.34 3.00 -11.94
N PHE A 313 7.38 3.93 -11.87
CA PHE A 313 6.97 4.73 -13.01
C PHE A 313 8.04 5.73 -13.48
N GLU A 314 8.80 6.31 -12.54
CA GLU A 314 9.94 7.16 -12.89
C GLU A 314 11.03 6.42 -13.63
N ILE A 315 11.41 5.21 -13.18
CA ILE A 315 12.37 4.33 -13.86
C ILE A 315 11.85 3.91 -15.24
N ALA A 316 10.53 3.80 -15.40
CA ALA A 316 9.93 3.45 -16.69
C ALA A 316 10.03 4.60 -17.71
N CYS A 317 9.81 5.84 -17.28
CA CYS A 317 9.71 6.99 -18.18
C CYS A 317 11.01 7.77 -18.36
N ASN A 318 11.81 7.91 -17.30
CA ASN A 318 13.07 8.64 -17.30
C ASN A 318 14.22 7.72 -17.73
N SER A 319 14.97 8.12 -18.75
CA SER A 319 16.15 7.38 -19.24
C SER A 319 17.33 7.41 -18.27
N ASP A 320 17.40 8.43 -17.42
CA ASP A 320 18.56 8.70 -16.56
C ASP A 320 18.47 7.92 -15.24
N LYS A 321 17.27 7.41 -14.92
CA LYS A 321 17.03 6.57 -13.76
C LYS A 321 17.01 5.10 -14.20
N PHE A 322 17.89 4.30 -13.60
CA PHE A 322 17.90 2.86 -13.80
C PHE A 322 17.73 2.14 -12.47
N TRP A 323 17.09 0.97 -12.52
CA TRP A 323 17.01 0.09 -11.37
C TRP A 323 18.38 -0.58 -11.15
N ASN A 324 18.94 -0.47 -9.94
CA ASN A 324 20.15 -1.17 -9.55
C ASN A 324 19.80 -2.32 -8.59
N PRO A 325 20.16 -3.58 -8.90
CA PRO A 325 19.91 -4.73 -8.03
C PRO A 325 20.63 -4.63 -6.67
N ILE A 326 21.64 -3.78 -6.52
CA ILE A 326 22.40 -3.58 -5.28
C ILE A 326 21.75 -2.51 -4.41
N SER A 327 21.22 -1.44 -5.02
CA SER A 327 20.63 -0.30 -4.31
C SER A 327 19.19 -0.53 -3.85
N GLY A 328 18.57 -1.64 -4.26
CA GLY A 328 17.17 -1.96 -3.94
C GLY A 328 16.15 -1.25 -4.84
N MET A 329 14.91 -1.74 -4.81
CA MET A 329 13.83 -1.23 -5.68
C MET A 329 13.10 -0.01 -5.09
N LEU A 330 13.21 0.17 -3.77
CA LEU A 330 12.49 1.19 -3.00
C LEU A 330 13.48 2.22 -2.47
N CYS A 331 14.17 2.94 -3.36
CA CYS A 331 14.93 4.13 -2.96
C CYS A 331 13.95 5.26 -2.61
N SER A 332 13.47 5.17 -1.36
CA SER A 332 13.02 6.23 -0.47
C SER A 332 12.03 7.27 -1.03
N PHE A 333 10.78 7.16 -0.55
CA PHE A 333 9.77 8.24 -0.56
C PHE A 333 10.29 9.59 -0.02
N SER A 334 11.41 9.61 0.73
CA SER A 334 11.97 10.81 1.35
C SER A 334 13.30 11.31 0.75
N GLU A 335 14.05 10.52 -0.04
CA GLU A 335 15.34 10.98 -0.58
C GLU A 335 15.22 11.90 -1.81
N SER A 336 14.00 12.12 -2.32
CA SER A 336 13.78 12.89 -3.55
C SER A 336 13.03 14.22 -3.33
N THR A 337 13.02 14.75 -2.10
CA THR A 337 12.52 16.11 -1.80
C THR A 337 13.61 17.16 -1.66
N SER A 338 14.89 16.78 -1.54
CA SER A 338 15.98 17.72 -1.26
C SER A 338 17.01 17.89 -2.38
N THR A 339 16.98 17.11 -3.46
CA THR A 339 17.72 17.50 -4.65
C THR A 339 16.83 18.39 -5.51
N THR A 340 17.19 19.67 -5.53
CA THR A 340 17.02 20.57 -6.67
C THR A 340 17.76 20.06 -7.92
N ASP A 341 17.78 18.75 -8.13
CA ASP A 341 17.94 18.22 -9.47
C ASP A 341 16.58 18.47 -10.06
N GLY A 342 16.51 19.48 -10.93
CA GLY A 342 15.31 19.74 -11.68
C GLY A 342 14.83 18.44 -12.33
N VAL A 343 13.70 18.55 -13.01
CA VAL A 343 13.59 17.81 -14.25
C VAL A 343 14.82 18.20 -15.08
N SER A 344 15.95 17.52 -14.87
CA SER A 344 17.16 17.68 -15.65
C SER A 344 16.67 17.52 -17.06
N GLU A 345 16.86 18.57 -17.85
CA GLU A 345 16.51 18.58 -19.27
C GLU A 345 16.96 17.24 -19.81
N MET A 346 15.97 16.38 -20.11
CA MET A 346 16.18 15.00 -20.51
C MET A 346 17.17 15.12 -21.67
N THR A 347 18.45 14.80 -21.41
CA THR A 347 19.46 15.05 -22.42
C THR A 347 19.01 14.29 -23.65
N ASN A 348 19.01 14.98 -24.79
CA ASN A 348 18.59 14.44 -26.07
C ASN A 348 19.52 13.27 -26.48
N GLN A 349 19.48 12.14 -25.77
CA GLN A 349 19.96 10.85 -26.25
C GLN A 349 18.88 10.31 -27.17
N MET A 350 18.70 11.02 -28.28
CA MET A 350 17.71 10.79 -29.32
C MET A 350 18.04 9.58 -30.23
N ASP A 351 18.97 8.70 -29.88
CA ASP A 351 19.55 7.72 -30.84
C ASP A 351 19.38 6.24 -30.49
N LYS A 352 18.56 5.86 -29.50
CA LYS A 352 18.34 4.44 -29.19
C LYS A 352 17.00 3.92 -29.71
N CYS A 353 17.07 3.03 -30.70
CA CYS A 353 15.97 2.12 -31.05
C CYS A 353 15.73 1.19 -29.84
N THR A 354 14.53 1.24 -29.27
CA THR A 354 14.16 0.42 -28.10
C THR A 354 13.25 -0.71 -28.51
N VAL A 355 13.54 -1.91 -28.00
CA VAL A 355 12.71 -3.10 -28.19
C VAL A 355 11.95 -3.34 -26.90
N SER A 356 10.64 -3.54 -27.00
CA SER A 356 9.86 -3.98 -25.84
C SER A 356 10.27 -5.39 -25.42
N LEU A 357 10.59 -5.55 -24.14
CA LEU A 357 10.88 -6.85 -23.53
C LEU A 357 9.61 -7.72 -23.32
N ILE A 358 8.41 -7.13 -23.43
CA ILE A 358 7.15 -7.85 -23.23
C ILE A 358 6.58 -8.31 -24.58
N SER A 359 6.43 -7.38 -25.52
CA SER A 359 5.81 -7.66 -26.82
C SER A 359 6.81 -7.98 -27.93
N GLY A 360 8.12 -7.79 -27.69
CA GLY A 360 9.17 -7.97 -28.71
C GLY A 360 9.09 -6.94 -29.84
N ARG A 361 8.22 -5.95 -29.74
CA ARG A 361 8.02 -4.92 -30.77
C ARG A 361 9.21 -3.97 -30.77
N VAL A 362 9.75 -3.75 -31.96
CA VAL A 362 10.75 -2.71 -32.20
C VAL A 362 10.00 -1.39 -32.33
N GLU A 363 10.22 -0.48 -31.39
CA GLU A 363 9.55 0.82 -31.39
C GLU A 363 10.33 1.80 -32.29
N SER A 364 9.75 2.16 -33.43
CA SER A 364 10.26 3.23 -34.30
C SER A 364 9.71 4.59 -33.86
N LYS A 365 10.51 5.66 -34.00
CA LYS A 365 10.10 7.03 -33.65
C LYS A 365 8.80 7.40 -34.40
N LEU A 366 7.74 7.71 -33.64
CA LEU A 366 6.66 8.57 -34.13
C LEU A 366 7.17 10.01 -34.03
N GLU A 367 7.41 10.67 -35.16
CA GLU A 367 7.69 12.10 -35.18
C GLU A 367 6.52 12.86 -34.57
N ASN A 368 6.81 13.75 -33.61
CA ASN A 368 5.82 14.59 -32.96
C ASN A 368 5.22 15.57 -33.97
N PHE A 369 4.12 15.19 -34.62
CA PHE A 369 3.24 16.16 -35.24
C PHE A 369 2.43 16.82 -34.12
N HIS A 370 2.82 18.06 -33.80
CA HIS A 370 1.88 19.00 -33.20
C HIS A 370 0.73 19.19 -34.20
N ASP A 371 -0.49 18.88 -33.81
CA ASP A 371 -1.62 19.70 -34.25
C ASP A 371 -2.84 19.57 -33.36
N GLU A 372 -3.34 20.76 -33.00
CA GLU A 372 -4.68 21.00 -32.52
C GLU A 372 -5.67 20.67 -33.65
N SER A 373 -6.22 19.47 -33.66
CA SER A 373 -7.57 19.20 -34.15
C SER A 373 -7.91 17.73 -34.03
N THR A 374 -9.18 17.49 -33.75
CA THR A 374 -9.87 16.21 -33.77
C THR A 374 -9.42 15.29 -34.92
N SER A 375 -9.11 14.04 -34.57
CA SER A 375 -8.90 12.92 -35.50
C SER A 375 -7.56 12.90 -36.26
N ALA A 376 -6.45 12.71 -35.55
CA ALA A 376 -5.20 12.37 -36.22
C ALA A 376 -5.24 10.90 -36.73
N MET A 377 -4.71 10.65 -37.92
CA MET A 377 -4.40 9.32 -38.48
C MET A 377 -2.89 9.23 -38.60
N SER A 378 -2.28 8.09 -38.24
CA SER A 378 -0.85 7.84 -38.48
C SER A 378 -0.65 6.68 -39.45
N LEU A 379 0.12 6.89 -40.51
CA LEU A 379 0.53 5.86 -41.46
C LEU A 379 1.83 5.20 -40.98
N LEU A 380 1.88 3.87 -40.93
CA LEU A 380 3.12 3.10 -40.75
C LEU A 380 3.80 2.89 -42.12
N PRO A 381 5.12 3.10 -42.28
CA PRO A 381 5.76 3.13 -43.60
C PRO A 381 5.84 1.79 -44.33
N GLN A 382 5.56 0.66 -43.67
CA GLN A 382 5.82 -0.66 -44.27
C GLN A 382 4.60 -1.36 -44.86
N ASN A 383 3.37 -1.09 -44.42
CA ASN A 383 2.21 -1.89 -44.84
C ASN A 383 0.96 -1.12 -45.30
N MET A 384 0.99 0.22 -45.43
CA MET A 384 -0.20 1.02 -45.82
C MET A 384 -1.49 0.62 -45.08
N GLU A 385 -1.39 0.13 -43.84
CA GLU A 385 -2.54 -0.10 -42.99
C GLU A 385 -2.82 1.18 -42.20
N ILE A 386 -4.06 1.66 -42.35
CA ILE A 386 -4.58 2.80 -41.61
C ILE A 386 -4.90 2.33 -40.20
N THR A 387 -4.05 2.66 -39.22
CA THR A 387 -4.39 2.46 -37.82
C THR A 387 -5.21 3.66 -37.36
N GLN A 388 -6.53 3.47 -37.19
CA GLN A 388 -7.39 4.49 -36.58
C GLN A 388 -6.88 4.81 -35.17
N ILE A 389 -6.66 6.09 -34.87
CA ILE A 389 -6.29 6.54 -33.53
C ILE A 389 -7.55 6.41 -32.67
N PHE A 390 -7.59 5.36 -31.85
CA PHE A 390 -8.71 5.11 -30.96
C PHE A 390 -8.93 6.32 -30.05
N ALA A 391 -10.04 7.02 -30.26
CA ALA A 391 -10.53 8.00 -29.32
C ALA A 391 -11.00 7.25 -28.05
N SER A 392 -11.13 7.95 -26.93
CA SER A 392 -11.68 7.37 -25.69
C SER A 392 -13.07 6.73 -25.92
N ASN A 393 -13.79 7.20 -26.94
CA ASN A 393 -15.08 6.69 -27.37
C ASN A 393 -15.02 5.37 -28.15
N ASP A 394 -13.93 5.02 -28.82
CA ASP A 394 -13.86 3.77 -29.59
C ASP A 394 -13.80 2.55 -28.66
N PHE A 395 -13.17 2.72 -27.48
CA PHE A 395 -13.22 1.69 -26.47
C PHE A 395 -14.65 1.47 -25.96
N LEU A 396 -15.42 2.54 -25.73
CA LEU A 396 -16.84 2.43 -25.38
C LEU A 396 -17.62 1.66 -26.45
N GLN A 397 -17.34 1.89 -27.74
CA GLN A 397 -17.99 1.16 -28.83
C GLN A 397 -17.66 -0.33 -28.83
N SER A 398 -16.43 -0.70 -28.44
CA SER A 398 -15.97 -2.09 -28.37
C SER A 398 -16.47 -2.89 -27.15
N ARG A 399 -17.09 -2.25 -26.15
CA ARG A 399 -17.60 -2.94 -24.97
C ARG A 399 -18.86 -3.74 -25.30
N SER A 400 -18.94 -4.95 -24.75
CA SER A 400 -20.17 -5.77 -24.77
C SER A 400 -21.31 -5.17 -23.94
N TRP A 401 -20.99 -4.34 -22.95
CA TRP A 401 -21.95 -3.66 -22.08
C TRP A 401 -21.58 -2.18 -21.95
N LYS A 402 -22.51 -1.29 -22.36
CA LYS A 402 -22.31 0.17 -22.35
C LYS A 402 -23.01 0.88 -21.19
N GLY A 403 -23.54 0.13 -20.22
CA GLY A 403 -24.27 0.69 -19.09
C GLY A 403 -25.75 0.89 -19.42
N LEU A 404 -26.36 1.92 -18.83
CA LEU A 404 -27.75 2.30 -19.13
C LEU A 404 -27.79 2.92 -20.53
N GLU A 405 -28.13 2.10 -21.53
CA GLU A 405 -28.32 2.60 -22.89
C GLU A 405 -29.63 3.37 -22.96
N GLU A 406 -29.55 4.66 -23.30
CA GLU A 406 -30.73 5.45 -23.62
C GLU A 406 -31.30 4.96 -24.96
N LYS A 407 -32.16 3.95 -24.89
CA LYS A 407 -32.90 3.38 -26.01
C LYS A 407 -34.04 4.30 -26.43
N ILE A 408 -33.71 5.54 -26.76
CA ILE A 408 -34.65 6.61 -27.08
C ILE A 408 -35.50 6.17 -28.28
N GLY A 409 -36.79 5.92 -28.04
CA GLY A 409 -37.74 5.47 -29.06
C GLY A 409 -37.89 3.94 -29.21
N GLU A 410 -37.01 3.12 -28.61
CA GLU A 410 -37.17 1.65 -28.62
C GLU A 410 -37.83 1.14 -27.32
N THR A 411 -37.69 1.86 -26.21
CA THR A 411 -38.43 1.60 -24.98
C THR A 411 -39.76 2.35 -24.99
N PRO A 412 -40.92 1.68 -24.97
CA PRO A 412 -42.21 2.34 -24.84
C PRO A 412 -42.27 3.08 -23.50
N VAL A 413 -42.88 4.27 -23.50
CA VAL A 413 -43.07 5.06 -22.27
C VAL A 413 -44.10 4.32 -21.41
N GLU A 414 -43.63 3.61 -20.38
CA GLU A 414 -44.49 3.03 -19.36
C GLU A 414 -44.92 4.10 -18.35
N ALA A 415 -46.17 4.02 -17.89
CA ALA A 415 -46.64 4.87 -16.79
C ALA A 415 -45.82 4.57 -15.52
N VAL A 416 -45.64 5.56 -14.65
CA VAL A 416 -44.90 5.39 -13.39
C VAL A 416 -45.51 4.24 -12.59
N ILE A 417 -44.73 3.17 -12.40
CA ILE A 417 -45.10 2.01 -11.59
C ILE A 417 -44.55 2.22 -10.18
N GLU A 418 -45.35 1.92 -9.17
CA GLU A 418 -44.91 1.93 -7.78
C GLU A 418 -43.78 0.90 -7.58
N GLY A 419 -42.62 1.38 -7.13
CA GLY A 419 -41.43 0.55 -6.92
C GLY A 419 -41.57 -0.41 -5.74
N ARG A 420 -40.62 -1.35 -5.61
CA ARG A 420 -40.62 -2.31 -4.49
C ARG A 420 -40.32 -1.58 -3.17
N SER A 421 -41.22 -1.73 -2.21
CA SER A 421 -41.03 -1.25 -0.83
C SER A 421 -40.37 -2.34 0.03
N GLY A 422 -39.40 -1.98 0.88
CA GLY A 422 -38.78 -2.90 1.83
C GLY A 422 -37.33 -2.58 2.16
N LEU A 423 -36.74 -3.41 3.02
CA LEU A 423 -35.30 -3.37 3.30
C LEU A 423 -34.56 -4.11 2.17
N ALA A 424 -33.37 -3.65 1.80
CA ALA A 424 -32.57 -4.28 0.73
C ALA A 424 -32.23 -5.76 1.00
N ALA A 425 -32.34 -6.21 2.26
CA ALA A 425 -32.17 -7.61 2.66
C ALA A 425 -33.40 -8.51 2.35
N GLY A 426 -34.53 -7.93 1.98
CA GLY A 426 -35.75 -8.64 1.60
C GLY A 426 -36.89 -7.65 1.34
N TYR A 427 -37.30 -7.54 0.07
CA TYR A 427 -38.41 -6.68 -0.30
C TYR A 427 -39.74 -7.30 0.13
N THR A 428 -40.73 -6.45 0.45
CA THR A 428 -42.07 -6.91 0.86
C THR A 428 -42.77 -7.79 -0.18
N THR A 429 -42.36 -7.69 -1.45
CA THR A 429 -42.89 -8.43 -2.59
C THR A 429 -42.15 -9.75 -2.88
N GLU A 430 -41.08 -10.08 -2.14
CA GLU A 430 -40.34 -11.33 -2.35
C GLU A 430 -41.00 -12.50 -1.60
N PRO A 431 -41.14 -13.68 -2.25
CA PRO A 431 -41.68 -14.85 -1.59
C PRO A 431 -40.76 -15.27 -0.44
N LYS A 432 -41.38 -15.58 0.71
CA LYS A 432 -40.68 -16.02 1.92
C LYS A 432 -40.01 -17.38 1.78
#